data_AF-A0A5D2N2K7-F1
#
_entry.id   AF-A0A5D2N2K7-F1
#
_cell.length_a   1.000
_cell.length_b   1.000
_cell.length_c   1.000
_cell.angle_alpha   90.00
_cell.angle_beta   90.00
_cell.angle_gamma   90.00
#
_symmetry.space_group_name_H-M   'P 1'
#
loop_
_entity.id
_entity.type
_entity.pdbx_description
1 polymer ?
#
loop_
_entity_poly.entity_id
_entity_poly.type
_entity_poly.pdbx_seq_one_letter_code
_entity_poly.pdbx_strand_id
1 'polypeptide(L)'
;MDLGNGLANGQGKRPLFSFGVISDVQYADIPDGHTSLGVPRYYRHSILVLQRAVKNWNDHKNLNFVINFGDIIDGKCPKDQSLNAVKKVASEFENFHSPVYHMIGNHCLYNLPRDKLFLY
;
A
#
# COMPACT_ATOMS: atom_id res chain seq x y z
N MET A 1 -26.43 -26.54 -45.36
CA MET A 1 -25.87 -26.86 -44.02
C MET A 1 -24.60 -26.05 -43.92
N ASP A 2 -24.70 -24.91 -43.26
CA ASP A 2 -23.64 -23.92 -43.14
C ASP A 2 -22.66 -24.40 -42.05
N LEU A 3 -21.42 -24.69 -42.43
CA LEU A 3 -20.36 -25.02 -41.49
C LEU A 3 -19.89 -23.71 -40.84
N GLY A 4 -20.39 -23.46 -39.64
CA GLY A 4 -20.06 -22.28 -38.84
C GLY A 4 -18.56 -22.12 -38.64
N ASN A 5 -18.03 -21.06 -39.24
CA ASN A 5 -16.66 -20.59 -39.09
C ASN A 5 -16.54 -19.82 -37.76
N GLY A 6 -16.41 -20.56 -36.65
CA GLY A 6 -16.27 -20.01 -35.29
C GLY A 6 -14.82 -19.73 -34.93
N LEU A 7 -14.14 -18.83 -35.66
CA LEU A 7 -12.91 -18.22 -35.17
C LEU A 7 -13.28 -17.31 -34.00
N ALA A 8 -13.26 -17.88 -32.78
CA ALA A 8 -13.36 -17.10 -31.56
C ALA A 8 -12.16 -16.15 -31.48
N ASN A 9 -12.38 -14.91 -31.89
CA ASN A 9 -11.48 -13.78 -31.64
C ASN A 9 -11.35 -13.60 -30.12
N GLY A 10 -10.38 -14.29 -29.53
CA GLY A 10 -9.98 -14.13 -28.13
C GLY A 10 -9.26 -12.80 -27.88
N GLN A 11 -9.88 -11.68 -28.24
CA GLN A 11 -9.48 -10.38 -27.69
C GLN A 11 -9.95 -10.37 -26.23
N GLY A 12 -9.01 -10.63 -25.31
CA GLY A 12 -9.28 -10.67 -23.88
C GLY A 12 -10.07 -9.44 -23.42
N LYS A 13 -11.22 -9.66 -22.78
CA LYS A 13 -12.07 -8.57 -22.29
C LYS A 13 -11.27 -7.68 -21.35
N ARG A 14 -11.29 -6.37 -21.59
CA ARG A 14 -10.69 -5.38 -20.67
C ARG A 14 -11.45 -5.40 -19.33
N PRO A 15 -10.76 -5.21 -18.19
CA PRO A 15 -11.43 -5.13 -16.90
C PRO A 15 -12.42 -3.96 -16.89
N LEU A 16 -13.57 -4.14 -16.23
CA LEU A 16 -14.56 -3.07 -16.01
C LEU A 16 -14.04 -2.01 -15.03
N PHE A 17 -13.17 -2.42 -14.12
CA PHE A 17 -12.63 -1.59 -13.06
C PHE A 17 -11.29 -2.17 -12.58
N SER A 18 -10.33 -1.31 -12.22
CA SER A 18 -9.03 -1.72 -11.69
C SER A 18 -8.60 -0.76 -10.59
N PHE A 19 -8.05 -1.29 -9.50
CA PHE A 19 -7.51 -0.50 -8.40
C PHE A 19 -6.32 -1.18 -7.76
N GLY A 20 -5.45 -0.39 -7.15
CA GLY A 20 -4.33 -0.90 -6.35
C GLY A 20 -4.76 -1.18 -4.91
N VAL A 21 -4.11 -2.16 -4.29
CA VAL A 21 -4.31 -2.50 -2.89
C VAL A 21 -2.97 -2.75 -2.22
N ILE A 22 -2.81 -2.23 -1.01
CA ILE A 22 -1.68 -2.54 -0.12
C ILE A 22 -2.16 -2.54 1.34
N SER A 23 -1.44 -3.24 2.20
CA SER A 23 -1.67 -3.26 3.63
C SER A 23 -0.33 -3.43 4.34
N ASP A 24 -0.30 -3.08 5.62
CA ASP A 24 0.78 -3.43 6.55
C ASP A 24 2.16 -3.04 6.02
N VAL A 25 2.29 -1.81 5.53
CA VAL A 25 3.62 -1.26 5.19
C VAL A 25 4.51 -1.37 6.43
N GLN A 26 4.00 -1.03 7.61
CA GLN A 26 4.66 -1.22 8.90
C GLN A 26 6.11 -0.71 8.89
N TYR A 27 6.31 0.50 8.38
CA TYR A 27 7.62 1.15 8.39
C TYR A 27 8.05 1.52 9.81
N ALA A 28 9.34 1.31 10.09
CA ALA A 28 10.02 1.89 11.24
C ALA A 28 11.52 1.98 10.92
N ASP A 29 12.17 3.05 11.39
CA ASP A 29 13.62 3.22 11.20
C ASP A 29 14.46 2.44 12.22
N ILE A 30 14.16 1.15 12.34
CA ILE A 30 14.82 0.22 13.27
C ILE A 30 15.40 -0.97 12.50
N PRO A 31 16.37 -1.72 13.07
CA PRO A 31 16.86 -2.94 12.46
C PRO A 31 15.75 -3.97 12.23
N ASP A 32 15.94 -4.82 11.22
CA ASP A 32 15.03 -5.93 10.94
C ASP A 32 14.84 -6.81 12.18
N GLY A 33 13.67 -7.43 12.28
CA GLY A 33 13.33 -8.24 13.42
C GLY A 33 12.36 -9.34 13.07
N HIS A 34 11.64 -9.81 14.07
CA HIS A 34 10.67 -10.89 13.90
C HIS A 34 9.37 -10.58 14.67
N THR A 35 8.29 -11.23 14.27
CA THR A 35 7.06 -11.36 15.07
C THR A 35 7.32 -12.27 16.27
N SER A 36 6.37 -12.33 17.21
CA SER A 36 6.37 -13.30 18.31
C SER A 36 6.38 -14.75 17.83
N LEU A 37 5.89 -15.03 16.62
CA LEU A 37 5.90 -16.35 15.98
C LEU A 37 7.17 -16.60 15.15
N GLY A 38 8.16 -15.70 15.18
CA GLY A 38 9.41 -15.86 14.43
C GLY A 38 9.34 -15.52 12.95
N VAL A 39 8.25 -14.91 12.47
CA VAL A 39 8.15 -14.43 11.07
C VAL A 39 9.00 -13.17 10.89
N PRO A 40 9.92 -13.10 9.90
CA PRO A 40 10.74 -11.92 9.66
C PRO A 40 9.93 -10.64 9.40
N ARG A 41 10.45 -9.50 9.86
CA ARG A 41 9.94 -8.15 9.60
C ARG A 41 11.06 -7.26 9.10
N TYR A 42 10.89 -6.69 7.92
CA TYR A 42 11.87 -5.85 7.24
C TYR A 42 11.48 -4.37 7.29
N TYR A 43 11.56 -3.76 8.48
CA TYR A 43 10.92 -2.47 8.76
C TYR A 43 11.39 -1.35 7.84
N ARG A 44 12.71 -1.23 7.60
CA ARG A 44 13.24 -0.19 6.70
C ARG A 44 12.97 -0.48 5.23
N HIS A 45 12.94 -1.75 4.85
CA HIS A 45 12.73 -2.17 3.48
C HIS A 45 11.28 -1.94 3.01
N SER A 46 10.32 -1.95 3.94
CA SER A 46 8.89 -1.78 3.62
C SER A 46 8.57 -0.54 2.77
N ILE A 47 9.21 0.61 3.03
CA ILE A 47 8.97 1.83 2.26
C ILE A 47 9.47 1.68 0.81
N LEU A 48 10.53 0.90 0.59
CA LEU A 48 11.01 0.58 -0.76
C LEU A 48 10.02 -0.33 -1.50
N VAL A 49 9.31 -1.21 -0.79
CA VAL A 49 8.22 -2.01 -1.34
C VAL A 49 7.06 -1.11 -1.77
N LEU A 50 6.68 -0.14 -0.93
CA LEU A 50 5.65 0.85 -1.25
C LEU A 50 6.04 1.68 -2.48
N GLN A 51 7.26 2.20 -2.54
CA GLN A 51 7.77 2.94 -3.70
C GLN A 51 7.67 2.13 -5.01
N ARG A 52 8.03 0.83 -4.96
CA ARG A 52 7.87 -0.07 -6.12
C ARG A 52 6.40 -0.30 -6.48
N ALA A 53 5.53 -0.44 -5.49
CA ALA A 53 4.09 -0.58 -5.72
C ALA A 53 3.53 0.67 -6.41
N VAL A 54 3.82 1.87 -5.90
CA VAL A 54 3.40 3.15 -6.49
C VAL A 54 3.92 3.31 -7.91
N LYS A 55 5.20 3.00 -8.15
CA LYS A 55 5.75 3.00 -9.51
C LYS A 55 4.98 2.06 -10.44
N ASN A 56 4.76 0.82 -10.03
CA ASN A 56 4.06 -0.17 -10.84
C ASN A 56 2.60 0.24 -11.12
N TRP A 57 1.91 0.84 -10.14
CA TRP A 57 0.56 1.37 -10.30
C TRP A 57 0.50 2.50 -11.33
N ASN A 58 1.46 3.44 -11.28
CA ASN A 58 1.58 4.51 -12.26
C ASN A 58 1.88 3.95 -13.67
N ASP A 59 2.75 2.93 -13.77
CA ASP A 59 3.10 2.26 -15.03
C ASP A 59 1.92 1.48 -15.64
N HIS A 60 1.01 0.96 -14.81
CA HIS A 60 -0.20 0.25 -15.24
C HIS A 60 -1.23 1.20 -15.91
N LYS A 61 -1.14 2.52 -15.69
CA LYS A 61 -1.89 3.64 -16.33
C LYS A 61 -3.42 3.67 -16.18
N ASN A 62 -4.07 2.59 -15.74
CA ASN A 62 -5.54 2.47 -15.74
C ASN A 62 -6.10 2.01 -14.38
N LEU A 63 -5.43 2.35 -13.28
CA LEU A 63 -5.99 2.18 -11.94
C LEU A 63 -6.82 3.40 -11.57
N ASN A 64 -8.04 3.18 -11.10
CA ASN A 64 -8.96 4.24 -10.72
C ASN A 64 -8.61 4.87 -9.36
N PHE A 65 -8.07 4.06 -8.45
CA PHE A 65 -7.58 4.50 -7.13
C PHE A 65 -6.65 3.44 -6.52
N VAL A 66 -6.08 3.75 -5.37
CA VAL A 66 -5.41 2.79 -4.48
C VAL A 66 -6.11 2.78 -3.11
N ILE A 67 -6.23 1.61 -2.49
CA ILE A 67 -6.62 1.48 -1.08
C ILE A 67 -5.44 0.97 -0.27
N ASN A 68 -5.14 1.66 0.82
CA ASN A 68 -4.23 1.23 1.86
C ASN A 68 -5.02 0.80 3.10
N PHE A 69 -4.96 -0.48 3.45
CA PHE A 69 -5.69 -1.08 4.57
C PHE A 69 -5.13 -0.76 5.97
N GLY A 70 -4.13 0.10 6.05
CA GLY A 70 -3.64 0.66 7.31
C GLY A 70 -2.30 0.08 7.74
N ASP A 71 -1.96 0.32 9.00
CA ASP A 71 -0.67 -0.06 9.61
C ASP A 71 0.53 0.41 8.77
N ILE A 72 0.54 1.70 8.42
CA ILE A 72 1.62 2.30 7.61
C ILE A 72 2.96 2.37 8.35
N ILE A 73 2.92 2.44 9.68
CA ILE A 73 4.11 2.38 10.54
C ILE A 73 3.97 1.24 11.55
N ASP A 74 5.10 0.64 11.94
CA ASP A 74 5.12 -0.46 12.90
C ASP A 74 4.91 0.04 14.34
N GLY A 75 4.39 -0.82 15.23
CA GLY A 75 4.15 -0.50 16.64
C GLY A 75 5.45 -0.33 17.44
N LYS A 76 6.55 -0.88 16.92
CA LYS A 76 7.92 -0.72 17.43
C LYS A 76 8.61 0.56 16.95
N CYS A 77 7.94 1.38 16.11
CA CYS A 77 8.46 2.70 15.78
C CYS A 77 8.66 3.52 17.07
N PRO A 78 9.83 4.16 17.28
CA PRO A 78 10.03 5.07 18.40
C PRO A 78 8.95 6.15 18.42
N LYS A 79 8.37 6.43 19.59
CA LYS A 79 7.18 7.30 19.71
C LYS A 79 7.48 8.75 19.33
N ASP A 80 8.68 9.22 19.65
CA ASP A 80 9.20 10.53 19.25
C ASP A 80 9.41 10.65 17.72
N GLN A 81 9.51 9.54 16.99
CA GLN A 81 9.69 9.50 15.54
C GLN A 81 8.40 9.20 14.77
N SER A 82 7.35 8.74 15.45
CA SER A 82 6.13 8.20 14.84
C SER A 82 5.45 9.17 13.87
N LEU A 83 5.35 10.46 14.22
CA LEU A 83 4.76 11.47 13.34
C LEU A 83 5.57 11.66 12.05
N ASN A 84 6.90 11.68 12.16
CA ASN A 84 7.78 11.82 11.00
C ASN A 84 7.74 10.55 10.13
N ALA A 85 7.68 9.37 10.75
CA ALA A 85 7.53 8.10 10.05
C ALA A 85 6.19 8.03 9.29
N VAL A 86 5.08 8.45 9.90
CA VAL A 86 3.77 8.55 9.22
C VAL A 86 3.85 9.50 8.03
N LYS A 87 4.37 10.72 8.22
CA LYS A 87 4.50 11.70 7.14
C LYS A 87 5.35 11.17 5.98
N LYS A 88 6.46 10.50 6.31
CA LYS A 88 7.36 9.91 5.33
C LYS A 88 6.67 8.83 4.49
N VAL A 89 5.91 7.94 5.13
CA VAL A 89 5.18 6.89 4.39
C VAL A 89 3.99 7.48 3.61
N ALA A 90 3.27 8.44 4.20
CA ALA A 90 2.17 9.14 3.53
C ALA A 90 2.63 9.87 2.26
N SER A 91 3.78 10.56 2.30
CA SER A 91 4.33 11.24 1.13
C SER A 91 4.69 10.29 -0.02
N GLU A 92 4.92 9.01 0.25
CA GLU A 92 5.13 8.04 -0.84
C GLU A 92 3.83 7.72 -1.59
N PHE A 93 2.69 7.75 -0.91
CA PHE A 93 1.38 7.59 -1.56
C PHE A 93 1.00 8.80 -2.42
N GLU A 94 1.46 10.00 -2.07
CA GLU A 94 1.26 11.23 -2.86
C GLU A 94 1.90 11.16 -4.26
N ASN A 95 2.86 10.25 -4.46
CA ASN A 95 3.48 9.99 -5.77
C ASN A 95 2.56 9.20 -6.73
N PHE A 96 1.42 8.68 -6.27
CA PHE A 96 0.44 8.03 -7.13
C PHE A 96 -0.48 9.08 -7.78
N HIS A 97 -0.70 9.00 -9.10
CA HIS A 97 -1.39 10.05 -9.86
C HIS A 97 -2.93 10.03 -9.76
N SER A 98 -3.52 9.24 -8.88
CA SER A 98 -4.97 9.11 -8.70
C SER A 98 -5.31 8.99 -7.20
N PRO A 99 -6.59 8.99 -6.80
CA PRO A 99 -6.94 8.98 -5.37
C PRO A 99 -6.35 7.80 -4.61
N VAL A 100 -5.93 8.06 -3.38
CA VAL A 100 -5.53 7.04 -2.41
C VAL A 100 -6.49 7.11 -1.23
N TYR A 101 -7.04 5.97 -0.82
CA TYR A 101 -7.89 5.85 0.35
C TYR A 101 -7.13 5.15 1.47
N HIS A 102 -7.13 5.75 2.65
CA HIS A 102 -6.38 5.27 3.79
C HIS A 102 -7.30 4.77 4.89
N MET A 103 -7.02 3.57 5.38
CA MET A 103 -7.61 3.05 6.62
C MET A 103 -6.63 3.23 7.78
N ILE A 104 -7.19 3.37 8.98
CA ILE A 104 -6.41 3.44 10.21
C ILE A 104 -6.36 2.05 10.81
N GLY A 105 -5.16 1.47 10.86
CA GLY A 105 -4.93 0.18 11.54
C GLY A 105 -4.52 0.36 13.01
N ASN A 106 -4.39 -0.76 13.73
CA ASN A 106 -4.04 -0.73 15.15
C ASN A 106 -2.61 -0.24 15.41
N HIS A 107 -1.63 -0.56 14.55
CA HIS A 107 -0.26 -0.05 14.69
C HIS A 107 -0.20 1.47 14.52
N CYS A 108 -1.06 2.07 13.69
CA CYS A 108 -1.17 3.52 13.62
C CYS A 108 -1.59 4.11 14.99
N LEU A 109 -2.61 3.52 15.62
CA LEU A 109 -3.15 3.97 16.91
C LEU A 109 -2.24 3.62 18.11
N TYR A 110 -1.36 2.63 17.99
CA TYR A 110 -0.31 2.39 18.98
C TYR A 110 0.71 3.52 19.02
N ASN A 111 0.88 4.27 17.92
CA ASN A 111 1.92 5.26 17.77
C ASN A 111 1.44 6.70 17.93
N LEU A 112 0.26 7.02 17.40
CA LEU A 112 -0.28 8.38 17.41
C LEU A 112 -1.77 8.36 17.79
N PRO A 113 -2.26 9.40 18.50
CA PRO A 113 -3.69 9.56 18.69
C PRO A 113 -4.39 9.84 17.36
N ARG A 114 -5.68 9.48 17.28
CA ARG A 114 -6.46 9.52 16.03
C ARG A 114 -6.49 10.89 15.36
N ASP A 115 -6.49 11.97 16.14
CA ASP A 115 -6.48 13.34 15.65
C ASP A 115 -5.21 13.72 14.88
N LYS A 116 -4.08 13.04 15.16
CA LYS A 116 -2.81 13.22 14.44
C LYS A 116 -2.71 12.36 13.17
N LEU A 117 -3.69 11.50 12.94
CA LEU A 117 -3.76 10.56 11.82
C LEU A 117 -4.72 11.03 10.71
N PHE A 118 -5.41 12.16 10.88
CA PHE A 118 -6.24 12.77 9.81
C PHE A 118 -5.43 13.36 8.66
N LEU A 119 -4.09 13.20 8.68
CA LEU A 119 -3.15 13.80 7.75
C LEU A 119 -2.74 12.85 6.60
N TYR A 120 -3.48 11.75 6.39
CA TYR A 120 -3.37 10.91 5.21
C TYR A 120 -4.75 10.67 4.58
#